data_AF-A0A087ULQ5-F1
#
_entry.id   AF-A0A087ULQ5-F1
#
_cell.length_a   1.000
_cell.length_b   1.000
_cell.length_c   1.000
_cell.angle_alpha   90.00
_cell.angle_beta   90.00
_cell.angle_gamma   90.00
#
_symmetry.space_group_name_H-M   'P 1'
#
loop_
_entity.id
_entity.type
_entity.pdbx_description
1 polymer ?
#
loop_
_entity_poly.entity_id
_entity_poly.type
_entity_poly.pdbx_seq_one_letter_code
_entity_poly.pdbx_strand_id
1 'polypeptide(L)'
;MAISAPQIIIPEDILDKNSSVVVFDLGKLHFFNAKKDDLTKSTSVSEDLDDDEDFITPCSTPQELLEQTEKANKLMEMISSPNDPHAIKEHIYEKYILELSNIQVLVSRLKDNWKFAQLRGTSTMHILDRFSITIQTERRMVYTQDPEWPCFAVTGNLPKLIVHVSEQKVSALQTCIDVLHSPIVYSSVGESASSETSFEFGENFNEKTNKEKKQIISKEISEG
;
A
#
# COMPACT_ATOMS: atom_id res chain seq x y z
N MET A 1 11.40 5.70 15.21
CA MET A 1 11.31 7.16 14.99
C MET A 1 9.96 7.43 14.33
N ALA A 2 9.00 8.04 15.03
CA ALA A 2 7.65 8.25 14.48
C ALA A 2 7.67 9.45 13.53
N ILE A 3 7.28 9.25 12.26
CA ILE A 3 7.17 10.31 11.26
C ILE A 3 5.71 10.75 11.14
N SER A 4 5.50 12.03 10.81
CA SER A 4 4.15 12.47 10.43
C SER A 4 3.75 11.74 9.15
N ALA A 5 2.56 11.17 9.13
CA ALA A 5 2.04 10.55 7.93
C ALA A 5 1.56 11.63 6.95
N PRO A 6 1.43 11.30 5.65
CA PRO A 6 0.91 12.23 4.65
C PRO A 6 -0.53 12.66 4.97
N GLN A 7 -0.84 13.89 4.60
CA GLN A 7 -2.20 14.39 4.53
C GLN A 7 -2.57 14.60 3.07
N ILE A 8 -3.64 13.96 2.63
CA ILE A 8 -4.07 13.98 1.22
C ILE A 8 -5.39 14.76 1.16
N ILE A 9 -5.45 15.73 0.26
CA ILE A 9 -6.60 16.63 0.11
C ILE A 9 -7.05 16.52 -1.34
N ILE A 10 -8.31 16.12 -1.54
CA ILE A 10 -8.89 15.89 -2.87
C ILE A 10 -10.08 16.83 -3.03
N PRO A 11 -9.91 17.95 -3.73
CA PRO A 11 -11.01 18.83 -4.08
C PRO A 11 -11.84 18.23 -5.22
N GLU A 12 -13.15 18.48 -5.21
CA GLU A 12 -14.04 18.16 -6.33
C GLU A 12 -13.83 19.13 -7.51
N ASP A 13 -13.89 20.44 -7.26
CA ASP A 13 -13.52 21.49 -8.20
C ASP A 13 -12.69 22.56 -7.46
N ILE A 14 -11.52 22.90 -8.00
CA ILE A 14 -10.61 23.89 -7.41
C ILE A 14 -11.11 25.32 -7.69
N LEU A 15 -11.91 25.52 -8.74
CA LEU A 15 -12.39 26.83 -9.16
C LEU A 15 -13.62 27.27 -8.35
N ASP A 16 -14.45 26.32 -7.91
CA ASP A 16 -15.61 26.62 -7.05
C ASP A 16 -15.24 26.61 -5.56
N LYS A 17 -15.28 27.78 -4.93
CA LYS A 17 -15.06 27.93 -3.47
C LYS A 17 -16.11 27.22 -2.60
N ASN A 18 -17.25 26.84 -3.17
CA ASN A 18 -18.30 26.11 -2.48
C ASN A 18 -18.24 24.60 -2.73
N SER A 19 -17.29 24.14 -3.56
CA SER A 19 -17.02 22.73 -3.82
C SER A 19 -16.63 21.99 -2.55
N SER A 20 -16.99 20.70 -2.51
CA SER A 20 -16.55 19.79 -1.47
C SER A 20 -15.07 19.47 -1.62
N VAL A 21 -14.44 19.11 -0.50
CA VAL A 21 -13.07 18.60 -0.42
C VAL A 21 -13.04 17.46 0.58
N VAL A 22 -12.41 16.36 0.16
CA VAL A 22 -12.18 15.19 1.03
C VAL A 22 -10.76 15.29 1.57
N VAL A 23 -10.61 15.21 2.88
CA VAL A 23 -9.33 15.26 3.58
C VAL A 23 -9.08 13.91 4.23
N PHE A 24 -8.01 13.25 3.79
CA PHE A 24 -7.47 12.06 4.42
C PHE A 24 -6.28 12.47 5.30
N ASP A 25 -6.48 12.43 6.61
CA ASP A 25 -5.43 12.67 7.58
C ASP A 25 -4.97 11.33 8.15
N LEU A 26 -3.78 10.90 7.75
CA LEU A 26 -3.19 9.64 8.20
C LEU A 26 -2.44 9.79 9.55
N GLY A 27 -2.41 11.00 10.11
CA GLY A 27 -1.84 11.31 11.41
C GLY A 27 -0.34 11.02 11.49
N LYS A 28 0.05 9.97 12.21
CA LYS A 28 1.45 9.54 12.37
C LYS A 28 1.62 8.10 11.94
N LEU A 29 2.75 7.83 11.30
CA LEU A 29 3.12 6.51 10.83
C LEU A 29 4.43 6.08 11.48
N HIS A 30 4.44 4.87 12.01
CA HIS A 30 5.64 4.22 12.50
C HIS A 30 5.70 2.80 11.91
N PHE A 31 6.79 2.50 11.21
CA PHE A 31 6.99 1.22 10.55
C PHE A 31 8.35 0.66 10.94
N PHE A 32 8.38 -0.58 11.41
CA PHE A 32 9.61 -1.22 11.87
C PHE A 32 9.55 -2.74 11.71
N ASN A 33 10.72 -3.37 11.60
CA ASN A 33 10.82 -4.83 11.54
C ASN A 33 10.44 -5.42 12.90
N ALA A 34 9.56 -6.41 12.92
CA ALA A 34 9.28 -7.17 14.13
C ALA A 34 10.51 -8.03 14.44
N LYS A 35 11.24 -7.70 15.51
CA LYS A 35 12.42 -8.46 15.92
C LYS A 35 12.00 -9.89 16.31
N LYS A 36 12.79 -10.88 15.90
CA LYS A 36 12.55 -12.30 16.18
C LYS A 36 12.89 -12.72 17.62
N ASP A 37 13.56 -11.88 18.41
CA ASP A 37 14.20 -12.29 19.69
C ASP A 37 13.37 -12.11 20.97
N ASP A 38 12.15 -11.56 20.95
CA ASP A 38 11.40 -11.28 22.19
C ASP A 38 10.51 -12.45 22.69
N LEU A 39 10.61 -13.66 22.13
CA LEU A 39 9.79 -14.82 22.56
C LEU A 39 10.56 -16.00 23.17
N THR A 40 11.89 -15.96 23.27
CA THR A 40 12.66 -17.07 23.89
C THR A 40 13.60 -16.56 24.97
N LYS A 41 13.03 -16.20 26.13
CA LYS A 41 13.80 -16.12 27.39
C LYS A 41 13.29 -17.15 28.38
N SER A 42 13.74 -18.39 28.22
CA SER A 42 13.71 -19.41 29.26
C SER A 42 14.81 -20.45 29.04
N THR A 43 15.85 -20.38 29.89
CA THR A 43 16.64 -21.53 30.44
C THR A 43 17.50 -22.31 29.43
N SER A 44 18.81 -22.54 29.56
CA SER A 44 19.65 -22.94 30.71
C SER A 44 21.15 -22.66 30.48
N VAL A 45 21.90 -22.75 31.59
CA VAL A 45 23.32 -22.47 31.84
C VAL A 45 24.25 -23.65 31.44
N SER A 46 25.56 -23.33 31.26
CA SER A 46 26.80 -24.16 31.39
C SER A 46 27.04 -25.27 30.33
N GLU A 47 28.27 -25.60 29.90
CA GLU A 47 29.54 -25.79 30.62
C GLU A 47 30.78 -25.49 29.74
N ASP A 48 31.89 -25.33 30.46
CA ASP A 48 33.29 -25.10 30.05
C ASP A 48 33.88 -26.20 29.15
N LEU A 49 34.74 -25.83 28.21
CA LEU A 49 35.87 -26.66 27.75
C LEU A 49 37.06 -25.76 27.33
N ASP A 50 38.18 -25.93 28.05
CA ASP A 50 39.53 -25.57 27.63
C ASP A 50 39.93 -26.44 26.41
N ASP A 51 40.41 -25.87 25.30
CA ASP A 51 41.36 -26.55 24.41
C ASP A 51 42.07 -25.58 23.44
N ASP A 52 43.40 -25.63 23.50
CA ASP A 52 44.48 -25.12 22.65
C ASP A 52 44.22 -24.08 21.52
N GLU A 53 44.96 -22.95 21.64
CA GLU A 53 45.08 -21.84 20.68
C GLU A 53 45.71 -22.27 19.33
N ASP A 54 44.89 -22.77 18.41
CA ASP A 54 45.20 -22.73 16.98
C ASP A 54 45.08 -21.29 16.47
N PHE A 55 46.17 -20.70 15.96
CA PHE A 55 46.16 -19.38 15.30
C PHE A 55 45.31 -19.44 14.02
N ILE A 56 44.00 -19.22 14.15
CA ILE A 56 43.08 -19.16 13.02
C ILE A 56 43.33 -17.84 12.28
N THR A 57 43.69 -17.93 11.00
CA THR A 57 43.70 -16.75 10.13
C THR A 57 42.25 -16.29 9.99
N PRO A 58 41.92 -15.03 10.30
CA PRO A 58 40.54 -14.57 10.23
C PRO A 58 40.04 -14.80 8.81
N CYS A 59 38.96 -15.56 8.68
CA CYS A 59 38.37 -15.89 7.39
C CYS A 59 38.10 -14.58 6.66
N SER A 60 38.73 -14.39 5.48
CA SER A 60 38.47 -13.23 4.61
C SER A 60 37.08 -13.27 3.96
N THR A 61 36.28 -14.29 4.27
CA THR A 61 34.89 -14.42 3.88
C THR A 61 34.04 -13.53 4.79
N PRO A 62 33.29 -12.56 4.24
CA PRO A 62 32.38 -11.74 5.04
C PRO A 62 31.42 -12.65 5.81
N GLN A 63 31.34 -12.45 7.12
CA GLN A 63 30.57 -13.26 8.08
C GLN A 63 29.09 -13.44 7.67
N GLU A 64 28.56 -12.47 6.92
CA GLU A 64 27.22 -12.48 6.32
C GLU A 64 26.95 -13.67 5.38
N LEU A 65 27.96 -14.16 4.66
CA LEU A 65 27.80 -15.25 3.68
C LEU A 65 27.63 -16.62 4.35
N LEU A 66 28.27 -16.82 5.51
CA LEU A 66 28.13 -18.06 6.29
C LEU A 66 26.72 -18.16 6.89
N GLU A 67 26.23 -17.06 7.49
CA GLU A 67 24.89 -17.01 8.08
C GLU A 67 23.77 -17.19 7.04
N GLN A 68 23.95 -16.66 5.82
CA GLN A 68 23.00 -16.86 4.72
C GLN A 68 22.98 -18.32 4.24
N THR A 69 24.15 -18.95 4.14
CA THR A 69 24.28 -20.34 3.70
C THR A 69 23.65 -21.31 4.70
N GLU A 70 23.87 -21.09 6.00
CA GLU A 70 23.26 -21.89 7.06
C GLU A 70 21.73 -21.76 7.08
N LYS A 71 21.21 -20.54 6.95
CA LYS A 71 19.75 -20.29 6.85
C LYS A 71 19.12 -20.99 5.65
N ALA A 72 19.79 -20.97 4.49
CA ALA A 72 19.33 -21.63 3.28
C ALA A 72 19.30 -23.16 3.43
N ASN A 73 20.36 -23.75 3.99
CA ASN A 73 20.45 -25.19 4.23
C ASN A 73 19.37 -25.66 5.20
N LYS A 74 19.16 -24.93 6.30
CA LYS A 74 18.13 -25.23 7.30
C LYS A 74 16.72 -25.17 6.70
N LEU A 75 16.45 -24.15 5.87
CA LEU A 75 15.18 -24.01 5.17
C LEU A 75 14.93 -25.18 4.21
N MET A 76 15.95 -25.62 3.46
CA MET A 76 15.84 -26.74 2.53
C MET A 76 15.53 -28.06 3.23
N GLU A 77 16.13 -28.29 4.41
CA GLU A 77 15.82 -29.44 5.26
C GLU A 77 14.37 -29.41 5.77
N MET A 78 13.90 -28.25 6.25
CA MET A 78 12.52 -28.08 6.74
C MET A 78 11.45 -28.23 5.65
N ILE A 79 11.74 -27.82 4.41
CA ILE A 79 10.82 -28.03 3.28
C ILE A 79 10.80 -29.50 2.85
N SER A 80 11.94 -30.19 2.93
CA SER A 80 12.04 -31.59 2.52
C SER A 80 11.39 -32.56 3.53
N SER A 81 11.32 -32.18 4.81
CA SER A 81 10.61 -32.89 5.87
C SER A 81 9.78 -31.92 6.72
N PRO A 82 8.60 -31.49 6.23
CA PRO A 82 7.76 -30.53 6.92
C PRO A 82 7.15 -31.13 8.18
N ASN A 83 7.83 -30.96 9.31
CA ASN A 83 7.33 -31.38 10.63
C ASN A 83 6.35 -30.35 11.23
N ASP A 84 6.52 -29.07 10.90
CA ASP A 84 5.68 -27.95 11.37
C ASP A 84 5.62 -26.81 10.34
N PRO A 85 4.44 -26.51 9.75
CA PRO A 85 4.25 -25.38 8.84
C PRO A 85 4.62 -24.02 9.46
N HIS A 86 4.46 -23.85 10.78
CA HIS A 86 4.80 -22.59 11.44
C HIS A 86 6.32 -22.33 11.41
N ALA A 87 7.13 -23.38 11.60
CA ALA A 87 8.58 -23.29 11.52
C ALA A 87 9.03 -22.86 10.10
N ILE A 88 8.41 -23.40 9.05
CA ILE A 88 8.68 -23.01 7.66
C ILE A 88 8.33 -21.54 7.45
N LYS A 89 7.15 -21.11 7.92
CA LYS A 89 6.67 -19.73 7.82
C LYS A 89 7.65 -18.71 8.41
N GLU A 90 8.26 -19.02 9.54
CA GLU A 90 9.24 -18.11 10.18
C GLU A 90 10.51 -17.90 9.37
N HIS A 91 10.87 -18.84 8.49
CA HIS A 91 12.07 -18.77 7.66
C HIS A 91 11.80 -18.16 6.28
N ILE A 92 10.58 -18.27 5.76
CA ILE A 92 10.22 -17.71 4.43
C ILE A 92 9.59 -16.32 4.50
N TYR A 93 9.14 -15.84 5.67
CA TYR A 93 8.56 -14.51 5.86
C TYR A 93 9.42 -13.57 6.71
N GLU A 94 9.43 -12.30 6.33
CA GLU A 94 9.79 -11.18 7.19
C GLU A 94 8.53 -10.54 7.77
N LYS A 95 8.56 -10.26 9.09
CA LYS A 95 7.45 -9.63 9.81
C LYS A 95 7.78 -8.16 10.08
N TYR A 96 6.81 -7.30 9.87
CA TYR A 96 6.90 -5.87 10.11
C TYR A 96 5.68 -5.41 10.89
N ILE A 97 5.85 -4.38 11.71
CA ILE A 97 4.77 -3.71 12.41
C ILE A 97 4.57 -2.33 11.79
N LEU A 98 3.34 -2.03 11.42
CA LEU A 98 2.85 -0.73 10.98
C LEU A 98 1.89 -0.19 12.05
N GLU A 99 2.31 0.87 12.73
CA GLU A 99 1.48 1.62 13.66
C GLU A 99 1.02 2.90 12.97
N LEU A 100 -0.30 3.05 12.85
CA LEU A 100 -0.93 4.26 12.35
C LEU A 100 -1.70 4.90 13.48
N SER A 101 -1.41 6.16 13.77
CA SER A 101 -2.02 6.88 14.88
C SER A 101 -2.72 8.13 14.42
N ASN A 102 -3.91 8.37 14.97
CA ASN A 102 -4.73 9.54 14.67
C ASN A 102 -5.23 9.62 13.21
N ILE A 103 -5.54 8.48 12.60
CA ILE A 103 -6.19 8.43 11.27
C ILE A 103 -7.59 9.01 11.39
N GLN A 104 -7.97 9.88 10.46
CA GLN A 104 -9.33 10.43 10.34
C GLN A 104 -9.61 10.86 8.90
N VAL A 105 -10.90 10.90 8.54
CA VAL A 105 -11.34 11.34 7.21
C VAL A 105 -12.44 12.37 7.37
N LEU A 106 -12.33 13.49 6.66
CA LEU A 106 -13.27 14.60 6.72
C LEU A 106 -13.79 14.97 5.33
N VAL A 107 -15.03 15.43 5.28
CA VAL A 107 -15.59 16.18 4.15
C VAL A 107 -15.84 17.60 4.62
N SER A 108 -15.34 18.54 3.84
CA SER A 108 -15.46 19.97 4.08
C SER A 108 -15.86 20.66 2.79
N ARG A 109 -16.25 21.93 2.85
CA ARG A 109 -16.15 22.82 1.68
C ARG A 109 -14.79 23.51 1.67
N LEU A 110 -14.34 23.97 0.52
CA LEU A 110 -13.06 24.70 0.38
C LEU A 110 -12.97 25.95 1.28
N LYS A 111 -14.10 26.62 1.50
CA LYS A 111 -14.19 27.79 2.39
C LYS A 111 -14.22 27.46 3.89
N ASP A 112 -14.51 26.21 4.25
CA ASP A 112 -14.72 25.80 5.64
C ASP A 112 -13.36 25.48 6.32
N ASN A 113 -13.28 25.72 7.64
CA ASN A 113 -12.04 25.51 8.40
C ASN A 113 -11.90 24.05 8.87
N TRP A 114 -11.60 23.16 7.93
CA TRP A 114 -11.40 21.73 8.22
C TRP A 114 -10.24 21.46 9.19
N LYS A 115 -9.22 22.33 9.26
CA LYS A 115 -8.09 22.19 10.21
C LYS A 115 -8.56 22.26 11.66
N PHE A 116 -9.56 23.08 11.94
CA PHE A 116 -10.14 23.14 13.29
C PHE A 116 -10.91 21.87 13.64
N ALA A 117 -11.68 21.33 12.68
CA ALA A 117 -12.36 20.06 12.85
C ALA A 117 -11.35 18.91 13.05
N GLN A 118 -10.30 18.87 12.24
CA GLN A 118 -9.20 17.92 12.32
C GLN A 118 -8.59 17.88 13.73
N LEU A 119 -8.38 19.04 14.37
CA LEU A 119 -7.81 19.11 15.72
C LEU A 119 -8.75 18.52 16.78
N ARG A 120 -10.07 18.73 16.65
CA ARG A 120 -11.09 18.25 17.59
C ARG A 120 -11.27 16.73 17.58
N GLY A 121 -10.94 16.04 16.48
CA GLY A 121 -11.00 14.58 16.36
C GLY A 121 -12.39 13.98 16.16
N THR A 122 -13.45 14.79 16.33
CA THR A 122 -14.82 14.49 15.90
C THR A 122 -15.59 15.79 15.63
N SER A 123 -16.42 15.79 14.60
CA SER A 123 -17.28 16.90 14.19
C SER A 123 -18.28 16.44 13.12
N THR A 124 -19.24 17.29 12.76
CA THR A 124 -20.17 17.03 11.65
C THR A 124 -19.47 16.80 10.31
N MET A 125 -18.25 17.31 10.15
CA MET A 125 -17.42 17.19 8.96
C MET A 125 -16.74 15.81 8.85
N HIS A 126 -16.60 15.05 9.94
CA HIS A 126 -15.91 13.77 9.89
C HIS A 126 -16.76 12.73 9.17
N ILE A 127 -16.20 12.03 8.20
CA ILE A 127 -16.74 10.75 7.74
C ILE A 127 -16.30 9.68 8.73
N LEU A 128 -15.03 9.73 9.15
CA LEU A 128 -14.41 8.75 10.03
C LEU A 128 -13.78 9.50 11.19
N ASP A 129 -14.28 9.24 12.41
CA ASP A 129 -13.68 9.79 13.63
C ASP A 129 -12.24 9.30 13.80
N ARG A 130 -11.46 10.07 14.56
CA ARG A 130 -10.06 9.77 14.80
C ARG A 130 -9.88 8.41 15.49
N PHE A 131 -9.08 7.54 14.88
CA PHE A 131 -8.69 6.25 15.46
C PHE A 131 -7.20 5.94 15.23
N SER A 132 -6.69 4.92 15.93
CA SER A 132 -5.34 4.42 15.78
C SER A 132 -5.39 2.90 15.65
N ILE A 133 -4.52 2.33 14.82
CA ILE A 133 -4.46 0.89 14.57
C ILE A 133 -3.01 0.43 14.45
N THR A 134 -2.74 -0.78 14.96
CA THR A 134 -1.49 -1.49 14.75
C THR A 134 -1.75 -2.70 13.86
N ILE A 135 -0.93 -2.83 12.82
CA ILE A 135 -1.03 -3.85 11.80
C ILE A 135 0.30 -4.61 11.75
N GLN A 136 0.26 -5.93 11.86
CA GLN A 136 1.40 -6.79 11.56
C GLN A 136 1.30 -7.25 10.11
N THR A 137 2.37 -7.00 9.37
CA THR A 137 2.53 -7.34 7.98
C THR A 137 3.60 -8.42 7.84
N GLU A 138 3.32 -9.47 7.09
CA GLU A 138 4.26 -10.55 6.79
C GLU A 138 4.51 -10.56 5.27
N ARG A 139 5.77 -10.35 4.86
CA ARG A 139 6.18 -10.40 3.45
C ARG A 139 6.98 -11.66 3.20
N ARG A 140 6.60 -12.42 2.17
CA ARG A 140 7.34 -13.61 1.74
C ARG A 140 8.63 -13.18 1.05
N MET A 141 9.77 -13.64 1.56
CA MET A 141 11.11 -13.37 1.03
C MET A 141 11.61 -14.47 0.09
N VAL A 142 10.99 -15.64 0.13
CA VAL A 142 11.33 -16.80 -0.72
C VAL A 142 10.24 -17.03 -1.76
N TYR A 143 10.63 -17.29 -3.00
CA TYR A 143 9.68 -17.65 -4.05
C TYR A 143 9.18 -19.08 -3.85
N THR A 144 7.86 -19.27 -3.88
CA THR A 144 7.22 -20.58 -3.97
C THR A 144 5.95 -20.48 -4.80
N GLN A 145 5.60 -21.58 -5.47
CA GLN A 145 4.37 -21.74 -6.26
C GLN A 145 3.20 -22.25 -5.42
N ASP A 146 3.46 -22.64 -4.18
CA ASP A 146 2.45 -23.15 -3.26
C ASP A 146 1.52 -22.00 -2.78
N PRO A 147 0.20 -22.10 -3.04
CA PRO A 147 -0.77 -21.08 -2.67
C PRO A 147 -1.00 -20.94 -1.16
N GLU A 148 -0.57 -21.90 -0.33
CA GLU A 148 -0.66 -21.83 1.13
C GLU A 148 0.23 -20.70 1.70
N TRP A 149 1.23 -20.26 0.93
CA TRP A 149 2.18 -19.22 1.31
C TRP A 149 1.95 -17.93 0.51
N PRO A 150 1.01 -17.05 0.89
CA PRO A 150 0.74 -15.81 0.17
C PRO A 150 1.95 -14.87 0.15
N CYS A 151 2.16 -14.12 -0.93
CA CYS A 151 3.28 -13.16 -1.01
C CYS A 151 3.28 -12.12 0.12
N PHE A 152 2.10 -11.80 0.63
CA PHE A 152 1.87 -10.77 1.64
C PHE A 152 0.67 -11.16 2.51
N ALA A 153 0.83 -11.11 3.83
CA ALA A 153 -0.25 -11.30 4.78
C ALA A 153 -0.33 -10.11 5.73
N VAL A 154 -1.54 -9.70 6.08
CA VAL A 154 -1.81 -8.56 6.97
C VAL A 154 -2.71 -9.03 8.09
N THR A 155 -2.32 -8.73 9.32
CA THR A 155 -3.06 -9.11 10.53
C THR A 155 -3.13 -7.91 11.48
N GLY A 156 -4.21 -7.79 12.23
CA GLY A 156 -4.39 -6.71 13.18
C GLY A 156 -5.73 -6.80 13.87
N ASN A 157 -5.86 -6.11 15.00
CA ASN A 157 -7.15 -5.96 15.67
C ASN A 157 -7.76 -4.63 15.24
N LEU A 158 -8.89 -4.69 14.54
CA LEU A 158 -9.59 -3.49 14.10
C LEU A 158 -10.29 -2.86 15.32
N PRO A 159 -9.92 -1.63 15.73
CA PRO A 159 -10.60 -0.95 16.82
C PRO A 159 -12.03 -0.59 16.41
N LYS A 160 -12.84 -0.17 17.39
CA LYS A 160 -14.14 0.42 17.09
C LYS A 160 -13.97 1.64 16.17
N LEU A 161 -14.59 1.59 15.00
CA LEU A 161 -14.67 2.70 14.07
C LEU A 161 -16.02 3.41 14.22
N ILE A 162 -16.02 4.75 14.15
CA ILE A 162 -17.24 5.54 14.10
C ILE A 162 -17.28 6.24 12.75
N VAL A 163 -18.27 5.84 11.94
CA VAL A 163 -18.50 6.39 10.62
C VAL A 163 -19.78 7.21 10.63
N HIS A 164 -19.69 8.47 10.18
CA HIS A 164 -20.82 9.38 10.08
C HIS A 164 -21.23 9.52 8.62
N VAL A 165 -22.40 9.01 8.28
CA VAL A 165 -22.92 8.99 6.91
C VAL A 165 -23.98 10.07 6.72
N SER A 166 -23.89 10.81 5.62
CA SER A 166 -24.94 11.71 5.12
C SER A 166 -24.90 11.73 3.59
N GLU A 167 -25.99 12.15 2.96
CA GLU A 167 -26.07 12.28 1.50
C GLU A 167 -24.92 13.13 0.94
N GLN A 168 -24.63 14.26 1.57
CA GLN A 168 -23.52 15.15 1.19
C GLN A 168 -22.16 14.44 1.24
N LYS A 169 -21.90 13.63 2.28
CA LYS A 169 -20.64 12.89 2.42
C LYS A 169 -20.49 11.80 1.38
N VAL A 170 -21.58 11.08 1.08
CA VAL A 170 -21.59 10.03 0.06
C VAL A 170 -21.33 10.63 -1.33
N SER A 171 -22.00 11.73 -1.67
CA SER A 171 -21.77 12.44 -2.94
C SER A 171 -20.32 12.91 -3.07
N ALA A 172 -19.74 13.52 -2.03
CA ALA A 172 -18.36 13.99 -2.07
C ALA A 172 -17.34 12.84 -2.22
N LEU A 173 -17.58 11.69 -1.57
CA LEU A 173 -16.74 10.51 -1.72
C LEU A 173 -16.84 9.90 -3.12
N GLN A 174 -18.03 9.89 -3.72
CA GLN A 174 -18.21 9.39 -5.08
C GLN A 174 -17.42 10.23 -6.07
N THR A 175 -17.56 11.57 -6.02
CA THR A 175 -16.75 12.47 -6.86
C THR A 175 -15.25 12.31 -6.59
N CYS A 176 -14.84 12.15 -5.32
CA CYS A 176 -13.44 11.90 -4.97
C CYS A 176 -12.89 10.62 -5.61
N ILE A 177 -13.68 9.55 -5.66
CA ILE A 177 -13.32 8.28 -6.33
C ILE A 177 -13.18 8.51 -7.83
N ASP A 178 -14.13 9.22 -8.44
CA ASP A 178 -14.08 9.55 -9.88
C ASP A 178 -12.82 10.35 -10.22
N VAL A 179 -12.44 11.34 -9.40
CA VAL A 179 -11.20 12.11 -9.55
C VAL A 179 -9.96 11.22 -9.43
N LEU A 180 -9.94 10.28 -8.47
CA LEU A 180 -8.82 9.36 -8.27
C LEU A 180 -8.66 8.34 -9.41
N HIS A 181 -9.75 7.99 -10.09
CA HIS A 181 -9.73 7.06 -11.24
C HIS A 181 -9.59 7.77 -12.60
N SER A 182 -9.80 9.08 -12.64
CA SER A 182 -9.65 9.85 -13.87
C SER A 182 -8.19 9.85 -14.33
N PRO A 183 -7.91 9.59 -15.63
CA PRO A 183 -6.58 9.76 -16.17
C PRO A 183 -6.14 11.22 -16.00
N ILE A 184 -4.92 11.43 -15.50
CA ILE A 184 -4.36 12.78 -15.32
C ILE A 184 -4.20 13.42 -16.70
N VAL A 185 -5.16 14.24 -17.11
CA VAL A 185 -5.05 15.07 -18.30
C VAL A 185 -4.25 16.30 -17.91
N TYR A 186 -2.96 16.33 -18.24
CA TYR A 186 -2.16 17.54 -18.14
C TYR A 186 -2.62 18.53 -19.21
N SER A 187 -3.62 19.36 -18.92
CA SER A 187 -3.84 20.57 -19.70
C SER A 187 -2.72 21.55 -19.37
N SER A 188 -1.76 21.72 -20.28
CA SER A 188 -0.73 22.74 -20.20
C SER A 188 -1.40 24.11 -20.04
N VAL A 189 -1.12 24.80 -18.94
CA VAL A 189 -1.49 26.20 -18.74
C VAL A 189 -0.66 27.03 -19.71
N GLY A 190 -1.24 27.35 -20.87
CA GLY A 190 -0.69 28.31 -21.82
C GLY A 190 -1.13 29.71 -21.45
N GLU A 191 -0.15 30.56 -21.14
CA GLU A 191 -0.35 31.98 -20.84
C GLU A 191 -0.56 32.78 -22.14
N SER A 192 -1.66 33.55 -22.15
CA SER A 192 -1.87 34.85 -22.83
C SER A 192 -2.25 34.96 -24.33
N ALA A 193 -3.39 35.65 -24.50
CA ALA A 193 -3.71 36.72 -25.47
C ALA A 193 -4.03 36.37 -26.96
N SER A 194 -5.32 36.53 -27.28
CA SER A 194 -5.94 37.03 -28.52
C SER A 194 -5.17 36.92 -29.86
N SER A 195 -5.66 36.07 -30.77
CA SER A 195 -6.05 36.48 -32.13
C SER A 195 -6.87 35.37 -32.78
N GLU A 196 -7.93 35.76 -33.49
CA GLU A 196 -8.74 34.88 -34.32
C GLU A 196 -7.89 34.14 -35.36
N THR A 197 -8.08 32.83 -35.47
CA THR A 197 -8.05 32.11 -36.75
C THR A 197 -8.83 30.81 -36.57
N SER A 198 -9.97 30.76 -37.25
CA SER A 198 -10.86 29.61 -37.36
C SER A 198 -10.18 28.41 -38.01
N PHE A 199 -10.18 27.25 -37.33
CA PHE A 199 -10.05 25.94 -37.98
C PHE A 199 -10.94 24.93 -37.24
N GLU A 200 -12.09 24.63 -37.82
CA GLU A 200 -12.86 23.43 -37.50
C GLU A 200 -12.08 22.19 -37.95
N PHE A 201 -11.96 21.18 -37.08
CA PHE A 201 -11.80 19.80 -37.54
C PHE A 201 -12.45 18.80 -36.59
N GLY A 202 -13.67 18.41 -36.98
CA GLY A 202 -14.22 17.06 -36.93
C GLY A 202 -13.91 16.16 -35.75
N GLU A 203 -14.91 15.97 -34.89
CA GLU A 203 -15.16 14.68 -34.25
C GLU A 203 -15.15 13.57 -35.31
N ASN A 204 -14.35 12.51 -35.09
CA ASN A 204 -14.72 11.12 -35.38
C ASN A 204 -13.51 10.20 -35.19
N PHE A 205 -13.37 9.63 -34.00
CA PHE A 205 -12.54 8.44 -33.85
C PHE A 205 -13.18 7.45 -32.88
N ASN A 206 -14.32 6.87 -33.30
CA ASN A 206 -14.71 5.56 -32.82
C ASN A 206 -15.54 4.81 -33.88
N GLU A 207 -14.94 4.50 -35.04
CA GLU A 207 -15.59 3.60 -36.01
C GLU A 207 -14.65 2.78 -36.91
N LYS A 208 -13.33 2.76 -36.65
CA LYS A 208 -12.37 2.05 -37.51
C LYS A 208 -12.00 0.63 -37.09
N THR A 209 -12.37 0.17 -35.90
CA THR A 209 -12.04 -1.20 -35.44
C THR A 209 -13.08 -2.27 -35.76
N ASN A 210 -14.23 -1.91 -36.36
CA ASN A 210 -15.30 -2.87 -36.69
C ASN A 210 -15.53 -3.13 -38.19
N LYS A 211 -14.94 -2.36 -39.10
CA LYS A 211 -15.06 -2.60 -40.56
C LYS A 211 -14.01 -3.57 -41.10
N GLU A 212 -12.81 -3.64 -40.50
CA GLU A 212 -11.78 -4.61 -40.92
C GLU A 212 -12.12 -6.06 -40.54
N LYS A 213 -12.91 -6.29 -39.49
CA LYS A 213 -13.35 -7.66 -39.13
C LYS A 213 -14.49 -8.21 -39.99
N LYS A 214 -15.25 -7.37 -40.72
CA LYS A 214 -16.34 -7.85 -41.59
C LYS A 214 -15.91 -8.11 -43.04
N GLN A 215 -14.78 -7.58 -43.48
CA GLN A 215 -14.28 -7.79 -44.84
C GLN A 215 -13.40 -9.03 -44.99
N ILE A 216 -12.85 -9.54 -43.89
CA ILE A 216 -12.06 -10.79 -43.88
C ILE A 216 -12.98 -12.02 -43.92
N ILE A 217 -14.15 -11.96 -43.26
CA ILE A 217 -15.11 -13.10 -43.20
C ILE A 217 -15.88 -13.29 -44.52
N SER A 218 -16.04 -12.25 -45.33
CA SER A 218 -16.79 -12.33 -46.60
C SER A 218 -15.96 -12.78 -47.80
N LYS A 219 -14.64 -12.96 -47.65
CA LYS A 219 -13.77 -13.52 -48.70
C LYS A 219 -13.49 -15.02 -48.59
N GLU A 220 -13.75 -15.66 -47.44
CA GLU A 220 -13.56 -17.11 -47.28
C GLU A 220 -14.77 -17.96 -47.71
N ILE A 221 -15.87 -17.36 -48.18
CA ILE A 221 -17.09 -18.08 -48.58
C ILE A 221 -17.30 -18.12 -50.10
N SER A 222 -16.46 -17.47 -50.93
CA SER A 222 -16.63 -17.48 -52.40
C SER A 222 -15.53 -18.18 -53.20
N GLU A 223 -14.61 -18.90 -52.57
CA GLU A 223 -13.62 -19.74 -53.26
C GLU A 223 -13.57 -21.19 -52.70
N GLY A 224 -14.70 -21.68 -52.17
CA GLY A 224 -14.93 -23.09 -51.82
C GLY A 224 -16.04 -23.69 -52.66
#